data_AF-A0A3R7BUJ7-F1
#
_entry.id   AF-A0A3R7BUJ7-F1
#
_cell.length_a   1.000
_cell.length_b   1.000
_cell.length_c   1.000
_cell.angle_alpha   90.00
_cell.angle_beta   90.00
_cell.angle_gamma   90.00
#
_symmetry.space_group_name_H-M   'P 1'
#
loop_
_entity.id
_entity.type
_entity.pdbx_description
1 polymer ?
#
loop_
_entity_poly.entity_id
_entity_poly.type
_entity_poly.pdbx_seq_one_letter_code
_entity_poly.pdbx_strand_id
1 'polypeptide(L)' 'MEKVRMLNRYCHICGSQMTSWDGKLTQAFHTKDTCEQCFLLIYDMEQDAFRDRMENYMGLRPCIGI' A
#
# COMPACT_ATOMS: atom_id res chain seq x y z
N MET A 1 -14.55 1.70 -11.57
CA MET A 1 -13.91 0.64 -10.73
C MET A 1 -12.50 0.44 -11.27
N GLU A 2 -11.46 0.87 -10.54
CA GLU A 2 -10.05 0.79 -10.98
C GLU A 2 -9.51 -0.63 -10.78
N LYS A 3 -9.13 -1.28 -11.89
CA LYS A 3 -8.39 -2.56 -11.88
C LYS A 3 -6.99 -2.34 -11.30
N VAL A 4 -6.46 -3.31 -10.57
CA VAL A 4 -5.09 -3.29 -10.04
C VAL A 4 -4.11 -3.02 -11.18
N ARG A 5 -3.42 -1.88 -11.13
CA ARG A 5 -2.39 -1.53 -12.10
C ARG A 5 -1.04 -1.73 -11.43
N MET A 6 -0.23 -2.64 -11.94
CA MET A 6 1.16 -2.74 -11.53
C MET A 6 1.92 -1.49 -12.00
N LEU A 7 2.74 -0.93 -11.12
CA LEU A 7 3.61 0.19 -11.42
C LEU A 7 4.99 -0.35 -11.83
N ASN A 8 5.70 0.39 -12.69
CA ASN A 8 7.15 0.17 -12.91
C ASN A 8 7.97 0.80 -11.76
N ARG A 9 7.52 0.60 -10.53
CA ARG A 9 8.16 1.04 -9.29
C ARG A 9 8.36 -0.17 -8.39
N TYR A 10 9.38 -0.11 -7.54
CA TYR A 10 9.78 -1.22 -6.71
C TYR A 10 9.92 -0.76 -5.27
N CYS A 11 9.48 -1.60 -4.33
CA CYS A 11 9.62 -1.34 -2.91
C CYS A 11 11.11 -1.21 -2.56
N HIS A 12 11.49 -0.14 -1.87
CA HIS A 12 12.88 0.12 -1.51
C HIS A 12 13.40 -0.86 -0.43
N ILE A 13 12.50 -1.55 0.28
CA ILE A 13 12.84 -2.45 1.39
C ILE A 13 13.02 -3.88 0.88
N CYS A 14 12.00 -4.43 0.21
CA CYS A 14 12.00 -5.82 -0.22
C CYS A 14 12.23 -6.01 -1.73
N GLY A 15 12.26 -4.93 -2.53
CA GLY A 15 12.45 -5.00 -3.98
C GLY A 15 11.23 -5.51 -4.78
N SER A 16 10.10 -5.77 -4.13
CA SER A 16 8.88 -6.22 -4.82
C SER A 16 8.31 -5.16 -5.76
N GLN A 17 7.69 -5.58 -6.86
CA GLN A 17 7.01 -4.67 -7.77
C GLN A 17 5.76 -4.08 -7.11
N MET A 18 5.65 -2.76 -7.15
CA MET A 18 4.56 -2.04 -6.50
C MET A 18 3.29 -2.03 -7.34
N THR A 19 2.16 -2.10 -6.65
CA THR A 19 0.84 -1.90 -7.23
C THR A 19 0.42 -0.42 -7.15
N SER A 20 -0.66 -0.07 -7.84
CA SER A 20 -1.31 1.24 -7.71
C SER A 20 -1.74 1.54 -6.27
N TRP A 21 -2.05 0.51 -5.48
CA TRP A 21 -2.34 0.65 -4.05
C TRP A 21 -1.09 1.05 -3.26
N ASP A 22 0.01 0.33 -3.45
CA ASP A 22 1.29 0.65 -2.80
C ASP A 22 1.76 2.07 -3.16
N GLY A 23 1.52 2.49 -4.41
CA GLY A 23 1.80 3.87 -4.83
C GLY A 23 0.94 4.91 -4.10
N LYS A 24 -0.36 4.63 -3.89
CA LYS A 24 -1.26 5.48 -3.09
C LYS A 24 -0.81 5.54 -1.64
N LEU A 25 -0.45 4.40 -1.04
CA LEU A 25 0.10 4.33 0.32
C LEU A 25 1.35 5.19 0.46
N THR A 26 2.32 5.01 -0.43
CA THR A 26 3.59 5.74 -0.42
C THR A 26 3.36 7.26 -0.50
N GLN A 27 2.42 7.69 -1.34
CA GLN A 27 2.05 9.10 -1.47
C GLN A 27 1.35 9.61 -0.20
N ALA A 28 0.46 8.83 0.39
CA ALA A 28 -0.29 9.20 1.59
C ALA A 28 0.59 9.31 2.84
N PHE A 29 1.56 8.41 2.99
CA PHE A 29 2.54 8.44 4.07
C PHE A 29 3.72 9.39 3.80
N HIS A 30 3.77 10.02 2.61
CA HIS A 30 4.87 10.88 2.18
C HIS A 30 6.26 10.24 2.38
N THR A 31 6.36 8.94 2.11
CA THR A 31 7.59 8.14 2.34
C THR A 31 8.19 7.63 1.02
N LYS A 32 9.31 6.91 1.11
CA LYS A 32 9.92 6.21 -0.02
C LYS A 32 9.03 5.06 -0.47
N ASP A 33 9.09 4.73 -1.76
CA ASP A 33 8.39 3.59 -2.39
C ASP A 33 8.42 2.33 -1.51
N THR A 34 7.28 2.03 -0.88
CA THR A 34 7.14 0.95 0.12
C THR A 34 5.84 0.20 -0.14
N CYS A 35 5.90 -1.14 -0.22
CA CYS A 35 4.71 -1.96 -0.42
C CYS A 35 3.93 -2.19 0.87
N GLU A 36 2.65 -2.55 0.73
CA GLU A 36 1.74 -2.87 1.84
C GLU A 36 2.38 -3.88 2.81
N GLN A 37 2.95 -4.97 2.31
CA GLN A 37 3.59 -6.00 3.14
C GLN A 37 4.70 -5.43 4.05
N CYS A 38 5.51 -4.51 3.53
CA CYS A 38 6.53 -3.85 4.34
C CYS A 38 5.90 -2.89 5.35
N PHE A 39 4.84 -2.19 5.00
CA PHE A 39 4.09 -1.37 5.97
C PHE A 39 3.51 -2.22 7.11
N LEU A 40 2.94 -3.39 6.81
CA LEU A 40 2.42 -4.31 7.82
C LEU A 40 3.51 -4.73 8.80
N LEU A 41 4.72 -5.04 8.30
CA LEU A 41 5.87 -5.38 9.14
C LEU A 41 6.38 -4.18 9.96
N ILE A 42 6.40 -2.98 9.39
CA ILE A 42 6.87 -1.76 10.08
C ILE A 42 5.91 -1.38 11.21
N TYR A 43 4.61 -1.48 10.96
CA TYR A 43 3.59 -1.13 11.94
C TYR A 43 3.18 -2.29 12.84
N ASP A 44 3.69 -3.50 12.58
CA ASP A 44 3.31 -4.74 13.26
C ASP A 44 1.79 -4.93 13.30
N MET A 45 1.14 -4.74 12.14
CA MET A 45 -0.31 -4.77 12.00
C MET A 45 -0.73 -5.86 11.01
N GLU A 46 -1.91 -6.42 11.24
CA GLU A 46 -2.56 -7.30 10.25
C GLU A 46 -3.11 -6.51 9.07
N GLN A 47 -3.21 -7.19 7.93
CA GLN A 47 -3.60 -6.60 6.65
C GLN A 47 -4.97 -5.92 6.70
N ASP A 48 -5.97 -6.59 7.25
CA ASP A 48 -7.33 -6.04 7.36
C ASP A 48 -7.37 -4.83 8.29
N ALA A 49 -6.70 -4.90 9.45
CA ALA A 49 -6.63 -3.78 10.38
C ALA A 49 -5.94 -2.56 9.77
N PHE A 50 -4.89 -2.78 8.97
CA PHE A 50 -4.21 -1.70 8.26
C PHE A 50 -5.11 -1.08 7.18
N ARG A 51 -5.79 -1.90 6.36
CA ARG A 51 -6.70 -1.42 5.31
C ARG A 51 -7.89 -0.65 5.90
N ASP A 52 -8.49 -1.15 6.97
CA ASP A 52 -9.55 -0.47 7.71
C ASP A 52 -9.06 0.88 8.27
N ARG A 53 -7.85 0.92 8.82
CA ARG A 53 -7.23 2.16 9.28
C ARG A 53 -7.00 3.15 8.13
N MET A 54 -6.54 2.70 6.97
CA MET A 54 -6.35 3.57 5.81
C MET A 54 -7.67 4.12 5.27
N GLU A 55 -8.74 3.33 5.31
CA GLU A 55 -10.08 3.78 4.94
C GLU A 55 -10.62 4.81 5.95
N ASN A 56 -10.58 4.50 7.24
CA ASN A 56 -11.14 5.34 8.30
C ASN A 56 -10.37 6.65 8.52
N TYR A 57 -9.04 6.63 8.45
CA TYR A 57 -8.21 7.81 8.74
C TYR A 57 -7.83 8.61 7.50
N MET A 58 -7.59 7.94 6.37
CA MET A 58 -7.12 8.61 5.15
C MET A 58 -8.14 8.59 4.01
N GLY A 59 -9.28 7.92 4.17
CA GLY A 59 -10.28 7.77 3.10
C GLY A 59 -9.76 6.95 1.91
N LEU A 60 -8.70 6.16 2.11
CA LEU A 60 -8.04 5.40 1.06
C LEU A 60 -8.51 3.96 1.06
N ARG A 61 -8.94 3.46 -0.10
CA ARG A 61 -9.39 2.08 -0.26
C ARG A 61 -8.47 1.27 -1.17
N PRO A 62 -8.20 -0.01 -0.82
CA PRO A 62 -7.44 -0.89 -1.69
C PRO A 62 -8.14 -1.08 -3.04
N CYS A 63 -7.35 -1.27 -4.10
CA CYS A 63 -7.90 -1.58 -5.42
C CYS A 63 -8.51 -2.98 -5.42
N ILE A 64 -9.58 -3.19 -6.20
CA ILE A 64 -10.28 -4.48 -6.26
C ILE A 64 -9.35 -5.54 -6.86
N GLY A 65 -9.04 -6.60 -6.10
CA GLY A 65 -8.18 -7.71 -6.52
C GLY A 65 -6.78 -7.74 -5.88
N ILE A 66 -6.56 -6.99 -4.80
CA ILE A 66 -5.37 -7.04 -3.91
C ILE A 66 -5.77 -7.55 -2.53
#